data_AF-A0AA85BWK3-F1
#
_entry.id   AF-A0AA85BWK3-F1
#
_cell.length_a   1.000
_cell.length_b   1.000
_cell.length_c   1.000
_cell.angle_alpha   90.00
_cell.angle_beta   90.00
_cell.angle_gamma   90.00
#
_symmetry.space_group_name_H-M   'P 1'
#
loop_
_entity.id
_entity.type
_entity.pdbx_description
1 polymer ?
#
loop_
_entity_poly.entity_id
_entity_poly.type
_entity_poly.pdbx_seq_one_letter_code
_entity_poly.pdbx_strand_id
1 'polypeptide(L)'
;MNWGQKNTFTCNLASKRLLECCFTHSLYCGFENETLSTFSPESICLTGRCLQQWRQLLFVLVMKLNIAFPSNGTQKCIEVDEELKLRPFYDKRMSHELPVDFLGDEWKGYIMRITGGNDKQGFPMKQGVLTNGRVKLLLSKGSSCYRPRRKGERRRKSVRGCIVDSNLSVLNLVVVRKGENDIPGLTDVSIPRRLGPKRASKIRKLFNLSKKDNVCQFVVRKPVPAKEGKKERSKAPKIQRLTTPLRLQRRRRRHALKRQRIETRRKTQEEYAKLLAQRRKQARDERAERKRSRSHSLRESKGQTDKSAS
;
A
#
# COMPACT_ATOMS: atom_id res chain seq x y z
N MET A 1 -36.06 3.09 16.63
CA MET A 1 -36.52 4.36 16.04
C MET A 1 -35.38 5.00 15.26
N ASN A 2 -35.52 4.91 13.94
CA ASN A 2 -34.91 5.62 12.82
C ASN A 2 -33.49 6.21 12.91
N TRP A 3 -32.59 5.50 12.21
CA TRP A 3 -31.47 6.07 11.47
C TRP A 3 -31.98 6.78 10.21
N GLY A 4 -31.50 7.99 9.93
CA GLY A 4 -31.63 8.68 8.64
C GLY A 4 -30.38 9.52 8.40
N GLN A 5 -29.85 9.73 7.21
CA GLN A 5 -30.17 9.28 5.86
C GLN A 5 -28.84 9.30 5.08
N LYS A 6 -28.60 8.28 4.27
CA LYS A 6 -27.63 8.32 3.17
C LYS A 6 -28.42 8.75 1.93
N ASN A 7 -27.92 9.71 1.15
CA ASN A 7 -28.33 9.83 -0.25
C ASN A 7 -27.11 9.94 -1.16
N THR A 8 -27.07 8.96 -2.05
CA THR A 8 -26.12 8.67 -3.11
C THR A 8 -26.53 9.43 -4.37
N PHE A 9 -25.58 10.13 -5.00
CA PHE A 9 -25.74 10.64 -6.35
C PHE A 9 -25.67 9.50 -7.36
N THR A 10 -26.78 9.23 -8.04
CA THR A 10 -26.88 8.39 -9.23
C THR A 10 -26.64 9.22 -10.48
N CYS A 11 -25.65 8.83 -11.28
CA CYS A 11 -25.41 9.33 -12.62
C CYS A 11 -26.19 8.39 -13.57
N ASN A 12 -27.11 8.94 -14.37
CA ASN A 12 -27.83 8.17 -15.38
C ASN A 12 -27.51 8.66 -16.79
N LEU A 13 -27.45 7.66 -17.65
CA LEU A 13 -27.01 7.59 -19.03
C LEU A 13 -27.93 8.33 -20.03
N ALA A 14 -27.28 8.82 -21.09
CA ALA A 14 -27.59 8.56 -22.51
C ALA A 14 -28.74 9.27 -23.27
N SER A 15 -28.30 9.92 -24.36
CA SER A 15 -28.76 9.80 -25.76
C SER A 15 -30.05 10.47 -26.25
N LYS A 16 -29.88 11.26 -27.33
CA LYS A 16 -30.71 11.46 -28.56
C LYS A 16 -30.19 12.76 -29.23
N ARG A 17 -29.41 12.78 -30.33
CA ARG A 17 -29.67 12.58 -31.78
C ARG A 17 -31.00 13.11 -32.32
N LEU A 18 -30.88 13.71 -33.52
CA LEU A 18 -31.88 14.31 -34.45
C LEU A 18 -32.03 15.82 -34.26
N LEU A 19 -32.12 16.70 -35.27
CA LEU A 19 -32.20 16.60 -36.73
C LEU A 19 -32.02 18.04 -37.29
N GLU A 20 -32.08 18.19 -38.62
CA GLU A 20 -32.17 19.41 -39.46
C GLU A 20 -30.85 19.99 -40.00
N CYS A 21 -30.72 20.34 -41.28
CA CYS A 21 -31.35 19.90 -42.54
C CYS A 21 -30.52 20.54 -43.68
N CYS A 22 -30.31 19.81 -44.76
CA CYS A 22 -29.73 20.31 -46.02
C CYS A 22 -30.76 21.11 -46.84
N PHE A 23 -30.30 22.10 -47.60
CA PHE A 23 -30.79 22.69 -48.87
C PHE A 23 -30.13 24.09 -48.97
N THR A 24 -29.62 24.68 -50.05
CA THR A 24 -29.56 24.44 -51.51
C THR A 24 -28.68 25.56 -52.08
N HIS A 25 -27.81 25.30 -53.07
CA HIS A 25 -27.95 25.92 -54.39
C HIS A 25 -26.95 25.37 -55.41
N SER A 26 -27.50 25.20 -56.59
CA SER A 26 -27.00 24.55 -57.79
C SER A 26 -26.49 25.60 -58.79
N LEU A 27 -25.48 25.20 -59.57
CA LEU A 27 -25.21 25.49 -60.99
C LEU A 27 -25.50 26.90 -61.56
N TYR A 28 -24.52 27.49 -62.26
CA TYR A 28 -24.56 27.81 -63.71
C TYR A 28 -23.28 28.57 -64.15
N CYS A 29 -22.59 28.06 -65.19
CA CYS A 29 -22.19 28.72 -66.44
C CYS A 29 -20.91 28.10 -67.05
N GLY A 30 -21.05 27.37 -68.16
CA GLY A 30 -20.07 27.35 -69.26
C GLY A 30 -20.45 28.45 -70.27
N PHE A 31 -19.79 28.73 -71.39
CA PHE A 31 -18.67 28.19 -72.16
C PHE A 31 -18.51 29.20 -73.32
N GLU A 32 -17.31 29.62 -73.74
CA GLU A 32 -17.02 30.05 -75.14
C GLU A 32 -15.51 30.38 -75.32
N ASN A 33 -15.08 30.28 -76.59
CA ASN A 33 -13.80 29.79 -77.07
C ASN A 33 -12.74 30.86 -77.44
N GLU A 34 -11.49 30.38 -77.57
CA GLU A 34 -10.44 30.78 -78.54
C GLU A 34 -9.73 32.15 -78.41
N THR A 35 -8.44 32.15 -78.03
CA THR A 35 -7.29 32.17 -78.98
C THR A 35 -5.93 32.37 -78.26
N LEU A 36 -4.99 31.49 -78.63
CA LEU A 36 -3.55 31.66 -78.81
C LEU A 36 -2.68 32.42 -77.77
N SER A 37 -1.68 31.65 -77.31
CA SER A 37 -0.24 31.94 -77.35
C SER A 37 0.50 32.01 -76.00
N THR A 38 1.44 31.08 -75.86
CA THR A 38 2.75 31.18 -75.19
C THR A 38 2.80 31.70 -73.75
N PHE A 39 3.21 30.86 -72.80
CA PHE A 39 4.49 30.97 -72.08
C PHE A 39 4.61 29.91 -70.96
N SER A 40 5.86 29.52 -70.72
CA SER A 40 6.38 28.46 -69.82
C SER A 40 6.05 28.64 -68.33
N PRO A 41 6.24 27.59 -67.50
CA PRO A 41 5.67 27.48 -66.16
C PRO A 41 6.57 28.09 -65.08
N GLU A 42 6.17 29.22 -64.52
CA GLU A 42 6.60 29.67 -63.19
C GLU A 42 5.39 30.14 -62.40
N SER A 43 4.88 29.27 -61.51
CA SER A 43 4.08 29.62 -60.32
C SER A 43 3.36 28.39 -59.75
N ILE A 44 4.11 27.47 -59.13
CA ILE A 44 3.48 26.56 -58.16
C ILE A 44 3.30 27.34 -56.87
N CYS A 45 2.10 27.90 -56.75
CA CYS A 45 1.55 28.44 -55.52
C CYS A 45 1.71 27.45 -54.37
N LEU A 46 2.51 27.84 -53.38
CA LEU A 46 2.60 27.23 -52.06
C LEU A 46 1.22 27.26 -51.39
N THR A 47 0.44 26.21 -51.61
CA THR A 47 -0.72 25.92 -50.76
C THR A 47 -0.18 25.53 -49.38
N GLY A 48 -0.44 26.39 -48.40
CA GLY A 48 -0.04 26.30 -47.00
C GLY A 48 -0.67 25.11 -46.25
N ARG A 49 -0.30 23.89 -46.65
CA ARG A 49 -0.72 22.64 -45.99
C ARG A 49 0.33 21.53 -46.04
N CYS A 50 1.59 21.85 -46.32
CA CYS A 50 2.69 20.87 -46.37
C CYS A 50 3.75 21.03 -45.25
N LEU A 51 3.79 22.19 -44.57
CA LEU A 51 4.80 22.46 -43.52
C LEU A 51 4.40 22.05 -42.09
N GLN A 52 3.19 21.52 -41.88
CA GLN A 52 2.78 20.96 -40.58
C GLN A 52 2.94 19.44 -40.48
N GLN A 53 3.23 18.75 -41.59
CA GLN A 53 3.48 17.30 -41.59
C GLN A 53 4.96 16.94 -41.36
N TRP A 54 5.89 17.89 -41.51
CA TRP A 54 7.33 17.66 -41.31
C TRP A 54 7.83 17.91 -39.88
N ARG A 55 6.94 18.35 -38.97
CA ARG A 55 7.24 18.49 -37.53
C ARG A 55 6.86 17.25 -36.71
N GLN A 56 6.63 16.11 -37.36
CA GLN A 56 6.31 14.82 -36.72
C GLN A 56 7.41 13.75 -36.83
N LEU A 57 8.58 14.05 -37.44
CA LEU A 57 9.61 13.03 -37.72
C LEU A 57 10.99 13.29 -37.11
N LEU A 58 11.06 14.13 -36.07
CA LEU A 58 12.24 14.21 -35.18
C LEU A 58 11.76 14.22 -33.72
N PHE A 59 10.99 13.20 -33.33
CA PHE A 59 10.87 12.86 -31.91
C PHE A 59 12.18 12.17 -31.53
N VAL A 60 13.21 12.99 -31.26
CA VAL A 60 14.50 12.54 -30.74
C VAL A 60 14.21 11.59 -29.58
N LEU A 61 14.90 10.44 -29.57
CA LEU A 61 14.81 9.39 -28.56
C LEU A 61 15.40 9.87 -27.23
N VAL A 62 14.80 10.89 -26.63
CA VAL A 62 15.23 11.44 -25.33
C VAL A 62 14.89 10.44 -24.24
N MET A 63 15.90 9.82 -23.63
CA MET A 63 15.72 9.00 -22.43
C MET A 63 16.07 9.83 -21.19
N LYS A 64 15.18 9.82 -20.19
CA LYS A 64 15.41 10.54 -18.93
C LYS A 64 16.02 9.62 -17.88
N LEU A 65 17.07 10.06 -17.23
CA LEU A 65 17.69 9.39 -16.09
C LEU A 65 17.24 10.09 -14.80
N ASN A 66 16.47 9.38 -13.98
CA ASN A 66 16.07 9.86 -12.65
C ASN A 66 16.99 9.27 -11.60
N ILE A 67 17.92 10.08 -11.11
CA ILE A 67 19.01 9.67 -10.23
C ILE A 67 18.70 10.11 -8.81
N ALA A 68 18.71 9.16 -7.87
CA ALA A 68 18.50 9.43 -6.46
C ALA A 68 19.75 9.15 -5.63
N PHE A 69 20.05 10.04 -4.68
CA PHE A 69 21.11 9.84 -3.70
C PHE A 69 20.52 9.64 -2.29
N PRO A 70 20.44 8.39 -1.80
CA PRO A 70 19.69 8.07 -0.59
C PRO A 70 20.34 8.60 0.70
N SER A 71 21.65 8.88 0.69
CA SER A 71 22.37 9.42 1.84
C SER A 71 21.88 10.83 2.20
N ASN A 72 21.72 11.69 1.19
CA ASN A 72 21.26 13.07 1.37
C ASN A 72 19.74 13.22 1.15
N GLY A 73 19.08 12.24 0.54
CA GLY A 73 17.64 12.26 0.26
C GLY A 73 17.25 13.15 -0.92
N THR A 74 18.20 13.49 -1.79
CA THR A 74 18.06 14.31 -2.99
C THR A 74 17.81 13.46 -4.23
N GLN A 75 17.27 14.10 -5.27
CA GLN A 75 17.03 13.48 -6.57
C GLN A 75 17.23 14.51 -7.67
N LYS A 76 17.76 14.07 -8.82
CA LYS A 76 17.96 14.90 -10.02
C LYS A 76 17.52 14.11 -11.25
N CYS A 77 16.78 14.77 -12.13
CA CYS A 77 16.42 14.22 -13.44
C CYS A 77 17.35 14.82 -14.49
N ILE A 78 17.96 13.97 -15.30
CA ILE A 78 18.86 14.36 -16.40
C ILE A 78 18.25 13.85 -17.69
N GLU A 79 18.21 14.69 -18.70
CA GLU A 79 17.77 14.33 -20.04
C GLU A 79 19.03 14.01 -20.86
N VAL A 80 19.07 12.81 -21.44
CA VAL A 80 20.22 12.33 -22.23
C VAL A 80 19.71 11.94 -23.60
N ASP A 81 20.21 12.67 -24.61
CA ASP A 81 19.84 12.47 -26.02
C ASP A 81 20.87 11.61 -26.76
N GLU A 82 22.13 11.62 -26.29
CA GLU A 82 23.23 10.89 -26.90
C GLU A 82 23.14 9.38 -26.62
N GLU A 83 22.91 8.58 -27.67
CA GLU A 83 22.78 7.13 -27.54
C GLU A 83 24.05 6.47 -27.00
N LEU A 84 25.25 6.98 -27.31
CA LEU A 84 26.53 6.43 -26.84
C LEU A 84 26.62 6.38 -25.30
N LYS A 85 26.08 7.41 -24.63
CA LYS A 85 26.00 7.47 -23.17
C LYS A 85 24.98 6.47 -22.59
N LEU A 86 24.02 6.02 -23.40
CA LEU A 86 22.93 5.12 -22.97
C LEU A 86 23.23 3.64 -23.23
N ARG A 87 24.04 3.33 -24.25
CA ARG A 87 24.41 1.95 -24.63
C ARG A 87 24.88 1.08 -23.46
N PRO A 88 25.70 1.57 -22.50
CA PRO A 88 26.15 0.74 -21.39
C PRO A 88 25.02 0.27 -20.45
N PHE A 89 23.86 0.95 -20.46
CA PHE A 89 22.69 0.54 -19.70
C PHE A 89 21.88 -0.56 -20.39
N TYR A 90 21.98 -0.71 -21.71
CA TYR A 90 21.23 -1.72 -22.45
C TYR A 90 21.67 -3.14 -22.09
N ASP A 91 20.71 -4.06 -22.16
CA ASP A 91 20.84 -5.47 -21.77
C ASP A 91 21.24 -5.73 -20.31
N LYS A 92 21.33 -4.67 -19.51
CA LYS A 92 21.50 -4.77 -18.06
C LYS A 92 20.16 -5.03 -17.40
N ARG A 93 20.20 -5.83 -16.33
CA ARG A 93 19.02 -6.15 -15.53
C ARG A 93 18.83 -5.13 -14.41
N MET A 94 17.59 -4.95 -13.97
CA MET A 94 17.31 -4.27 -12.71
C MET A 94 18.14 -4.87 -11.56
N SER A 95 18.57 -4.00 -10.64
CA SER A 95 19.49 -4.23 -9.52
C SER A 95 20.96 -4.48 -9.89
N HIS A 96 21.33 -4.36 -11.17
CA HIS A 96 22.74 -4.38 -11.58
C HIS A 96 23.44 -3.08 -11.17
N GLU A 97 24.67 -3.21 -10.67
CA GLU A 97 25.57 -2.09 -10.33
C GLU A 97 26.49 -1.81 -11.52
N LEU A 98 26.62 -0.55 -11.91
CA LEU A 98 27.40 -0.13 -13.07
C LEU A 98 28.23 1.10 -12.67
N PRO A 99 29.51 1.17 -13.08
CA PRO A 99 30.24 2.43 -13.08
C PRO A 99 29.60 3.37 -14.11
N VAL A 100 29.54 4.68 -13.82
CA VAL A 100 28.80 5.65 -14.63
C VAL A 100 29.72 6.73 -15.22
N ASP A 101 31.01 6.41 -15.35
CA ASP A 101 32.04 7.32 -15.86
C ASP A 101 31.73 7.80 -17.29
N PHE A 102 30.97 7.01 -18.06
CA PHE A 102 30.61 7.31 -19.44
C PHE A 102 29.54 8.40 -19.62
N LEU A 103 28.84 8.84 -18.56
CA LEU A 103 27.88 9.94 -18.69
C LEU A 103 28.57 11.31 -18.83
N GLY A 104 29.79 11.44 -18.31
CA GLY A 104 30.61 12.65 -18.36
C GLY A 104 31.57 12.73 -17.17
N ASP A 105 32.49 13.70 -17.20
CA ASP A 105 33.56 13.85 -16.19
C ASP A 105 33.05 14.10 -14.77
N GLU A 106 31.86 14.71 -14.63
CA GLU A 106 31.18 14.90 -13.34
C GLU A 106 30.83 13.57 -12.65
N TRP A 107 30.63 12.50 -13.44
CA TRP A 107 30.20 11.19 -12.95
C TRP A 107 31.34 10.21 -12.74
N LYS A 108 32.59 10.68 -12.85
CA LYS A 108 33.78 9.87 -12.64
C LYS A 108 33.84 9.30 -11.23
N GLY A 109 34.02 7.98 -11.13
CA GLY A 109 34.08 7.23 -9.88
C GLY A 109 32.71 6.94 -9.24
N TYR A 110 31.60 7.35 -9.86
CA TYR A 110 30.27 7.04 -9.36
C TYR A 110 29.84 5.63 -9.77
N ILE A 111 29.34 4.87 -8.78
CA ILE A 111 28.69 3.57 -9.04
C ILE A 111 27.21 3.72 -8.76
N MET A 112 26.40 3.40 -9.76
CA MET A 112 24.94 3.41 -9.64
C MET A 112 24.35 2.04 -9.83
N ARG A 113 23.20 1.84 -9.20
CA ARG A 113 22.36 0.66 -9.37
C ARG A 113 21.10 1.01 -10.13
N ILE A 114 20.77 0.23 -11.16
CA ILE A 114 19.50 0.34 -11.85
C ILE A 114 18.38 -0.15 -10.92
N THR A 115 17.44 0.72 -10.55
CA THR A 115 16.34 0.33 -9.65
C THR A 115 15.05 -0.01 -10.37
N GLY A 116 14.88 0.48 -11.60
CA GLY A 116 13.72 0.24 -12.43
C GLY A 116 13.57 1.34 -13.46
N GLY A 117 12.37 1.50 -13.99
CA GLY A 117 12.09 2.48 -15.03
C GLY A 117 10.65 2.41 -15.49
N ASN A 118 10.30 3.32 -16.39
CA ASN A 118 9.01 3.36 -17.06
C ASN A 118 9.25 3.28 -18.58
N ASP A 119 8.44 2.44 -19.21
CA ASP A 119 8.33 2.35 -20.66
C ASP A 119 7.74 3.65 -21.24
N LYS A 120 7.91 3.91 -22.54
CA LYS A 120 7.38 5.10 -23.24
C LYS A 120 5.87 5.28 -23.06
N GLN A 121 5.13 4.18 -22.99
CA GLN A 121 3.69 4.17 -22.74
C GLN A 121 3.34 4.14 -21.23
N GLY A 122 4.31 4.37 -20.34
CA GLY A 122 4.09 4.50 -18.90
C GLY A 122 3.97 3.19 -18.13
N PHE A 123 4.27 2.03 -18.75
CA PHE A 123 4.28 0.76 -18.04
C PHE A 123 5.55 0.63 -17.18
N PRO A 124 5.44 0.35 -15.87
CA PRO A 124 6.61 0.22 -15.00
C PRO A 124 7.32 -1.11 -15.23
N MET A 125 8.63 -1.14 -14.99
CA MET A 125 9.45 -2.36 -14.96
C MET A 125 9.15 -3.22 -13.72
N LYS A 126 9.28 -4.54 -13.86
CA LYS A 126 9.14 -5.49 -12.74
C LYS A 126 10.31 -6.46 -12.67
N GLN A 127 10.89 -6.53 -11.47
CA GLN A 127 11.95 -7.49 -11.15
C GLN A 127 11.47 -8.94 -11.31
N GLY A 128 12.31 -9.77 -11.91
CA GLY A 128 12.05 -11.20 -12.12
C GLY A 128 11.40 -11.55 -13.46
N VAL A 129 10.97 -10.57 -14.26
CA VAL A 129 10.47 -10.79 -15.61
C VAL A 129 11.63 -10.63 -16.60
N LEU A 130 12.27 -11.75 -16.96
CA LEU A 130 13.50 -11.80 -17.78
C LEU A 130 13.22 -11.60 -19.27
N THR A 131 12.49 -10.56 -19.62
CA THR A 131 12.22 -10.18 -21.02
C THR A 131 12.56 -8.72 -21.21
N ASN A 132 12.89 -8.33 -22.44
CA ASN A 132 13.08 -6.92 -22.77
C ASN A 132 11.70 -6.27 -22.86
N GLY A 133 10.75 -6.88 -23.59
CA GLY A 133 9.40 -6.36 -23.82
C GLY A 133 8.42 -6.43 -22.64
N ARG A 134 7.12 -6.30 -22.97
CA ARG A 134 6.01 -6.35 -21.99
C ARG A 134 5.39 -7.73 -21.92
N VAL A 135 4.99 -8.12 -20.71
CA VAL A 135 4.27 -9.37 -20.45
C VAL A 135 3.03 -9.08 -19.61
N LYS A 136 1.92 -9.78 -19.90
CA LYS A 136 0.71 -9.74 -19.07
C LYS A 136 0.79 -10.79 -17.97
N LEU A 137 0.83 -10.35 -16.71
CA LEU A 137 0.92 -11.22 -15.54
C LEU A 137 -0.32 -11.09 -14.66
N LEU A 138 -0.73 -12.18 -14.01
CA LEU A 138 -1.80 -12.18 -13.01
C LEU A 138 -1.23 -11.76 -11.65
N LEU A 139 -1.42 -10.50 -11.26
CA LEU A 139 -0.87 -9.92 -10.04
C LEU A 139 -1.82 -10.05 -8.84
N SER A 140 -1.25 -10.30 -7.66
CA SER A 140 -1.94 -10.41 -6.37
C SER A 140 -1.44 -9.33 -5.38
N LYS A 141 -2.02 -9.28 -4.17
CA LYS A 141 -1.59 -8.37 -3.11
C LYS A 141 -0.12 -8.62 -2.73
N GLY A 142 0.69 -7.57 -2.69
CA GLY A 142 2.11 -7.63 -2.30
C GLY A 142 3.06 -7.63 -3.49
N SER A 143 2.56 -7.92 -4.69
CA SER A 143 3.33 -7.78 -5.92
C SER A 143 3.57 -6.31 -6.27
N SER A 144 4.77 -5.99 -6.76
CA SER A 144 5.05 -4.71 -7.42
C SER A 144 4.12 -4.47 -8.61
N CYS A 145 3.88 -3.18 -8.92
CA CYS A 145 3.04 -2.68 -10.02
C CYS A 145 1.52 -2.90 -9.85
N TYR A 146 1.06 -3.42 -8.69
CA TYR A 146 -0.36 -3.59 -8.42
C TYR A 146 -0.74 -3.32 -6.96
N ARG A 147 -1.88 -2.65 -6.78
CA ARG A 147 -2.55 -2.45 -5.50
C ARG A 147 -3.99 -2.96 -5.64
N PRO A 148 -4.37 -4.05 -4.95
CA PRO A 148 -5.74 -4.57 -5.01
C PRO A 148 -6.72 -3.63 -4.33
N ARG A 149 -7.96 -3.58 -4.83
CA ARG A 149 -9.05 -2.80 -4.23
C ARG A 149 -9.86 -3.64 -3.26
N ARG A 150 -10.07 -4.93 -3.58
CA ARG A 150 -10.74 -5.90 -2.70
C ARG A 150 -9.75 -6.91 -2.13
N LYS A 151 -10.07 -7.49 -0.97
CA LYS A 151 -9.26 -8.57 -0.38
C LYS A 151 -9.35 -9.81 -1.28
N GLY A 152 -8.21 -10.39 -1.64
CA GLY A 152 -8.13 -11.57 -2.50
C GLY A 152 -8.24 -11.28 -4.01
N GLU A 153 -8.45 -10.03 -4.41
CA GLU A 153 -8.50 -9.66 -5.82
C GLU A 153 -7.16 -9.93 -6.53
N ARG A 154 -7.24 -10.61 -7.68
CA ARG A 154 -6.12 -10.79 -8.61
C ARG A 154 -6.50 -10.15 -9.94
N ARG A 155 -5.57 -9.44 -10.57
CA ARG A 155 -5.82 -8.78 -11.87
C ARG A 155 -4.68 -9.05 -12.83
N ARG A 156 -5.01 -9.44 -14.07
CA ARG A 156 -4.04 -9.49 -15.17
C ARG A 156 -3.68 -8.07 -15.59
N LYS A 157 -2.39 -7.73 -15.55
CA LYS A 157 -1.86 -6.43 -15.97
C LYS A 157 -0.62 -6.61 -16.84
N SER A 158 -0.47 -5.75 -17.84
CA SER A 158 0.77 -5.64 -18.62
C SER A 158 1.84 -4.94 -17.79
N VAL A 159 3.04 -5.48 -17.80
CA VAL A 159 4.19 -4.95 -17.07
C VAL A 159 5.43 -5.07 -17.97
N ARG A 160 6.34 -4.10 -17.89
CA ARG A 160 7.63 -4.15 -18.62
C ARG A 160 8.58 -5.11 -17.91
N GLY A 161 9.36 -5.86 -18.69
CA GLY A 161 10.37 -6.75 -18.13
C GLY A 161 11.51 -6.01 -17.41
N CYS A 162 12.44 -6.76 -16.85
CA CYS A 162 13.53 -6.22 -16.03
C CYS A 162 14.78 -5.85 -16.82
N ILE A 163 14.87 -6.23 -18.10
CA ILE A 163 16.01 -5.93 -18.96
C ILE A 163 15.80 -4.54 -19.59
N VAL A 164 16.83 -3.72 -19.51
CA VAL A 164 16.84 -2.34 -20.02
C VAL A 164 17.02 -2.35 -21.54
N ASP A 165 16.28 -1.48 -22.21
CA ASP A 165 16.16 -1.40 -23.67
C ASP A 165 15.89 0.07 -24.06
N SER A 166 16.11 0.42 -25.32
CA SER A 166 15.91 1.77 -25.88
C SER A 166 14.46 2.24 -25.89
N ASN A 167 13.53 1.31 -25.63
CA ASN A 167 12.10 1.57 -25.55
C ASN A 167 11.64 2.17 -24.20
N LEU A 168 12.55 2.43 -23.27
CA LEU A 168 12.24 3.13 -22.04
C LEU A 168 12.15 4.64 -22.27
N SER A 169 11.32 5.31 -21.47
CA SER A 169 11.29 6.78 -21.42
C SER A 169 12.05 7.30 -20.21
N VAL A 170 11.96 6.60 -19.08
CA VAL A 170 12.65 6.97 -17.84
C VAL A 170 13.34 5.76 -17.24
N LEU A 171 14.62 5.92 -16.91
CA LEU A 171 15.39 4.95 -16.12
C LEU A 171 15.64 5.51 -14.72
N ASN A 172 15.32 4.75 -13.69
CA ASN A 172 15.53 5.14 -12.29
C ASN A 172 16.83 4.53 -11.76
N LEU A 173 17.76 5.38 -11.34
CA LEU A 173 19.08 5.00 -10.85
C LEU A 173 19.24 5.42 -9.39
N VAL A 174 19.97 4.63 -8.62
CA VAL A 174 20.35 4.95 -7.23
C VAL A 174 21.85 4.91 -7.11
N VAL A 175 22.45 6.00 -6.60
CA VAL A 175 23.89 6.06 -6.32
C VAL A 175 24.20 5.16 -5.12
N VAL A 176 25.13 4.22 -5.33
CA VAL A 176 25.62 3.27 -4.31
C VAL A 176 26.92 3.78 -3.71
N ARG A 177 27.86 4.24 -4.55
CA ARG A 177 29.11 4.85 -4.14
C ARG A 177 29.23 6.24 -4.75
N LYS A 178 29.62 7.21 -3.92
CA LYS A 178 29.91 8.58 -4.34
C LYS A 178 31.28 8.59 -5.03
N GLY A 179 31.39 9.27 -6.17
CA GLY A 179 32.66 9.54 -6.84
C GLY A 179 33.40 10.73 -6.24
N GLU A 180 34.40 11.21 -6.96
CA GLU A 180 35.30 12.29 -6.53
C GLU A 180 34.64 13.66 -6.64
N ASN A 181 33.99 13.93 -7.78
CA ASN A 181 33.37 15.22 -8.07
C ASN A 181 31.98 15.34 -7.44
N ASP A 182 31.62 16.53 -7.00
CA ASP A 182 30.28 16.84 -6.49
C ASP A 182 29.34 17.30 -7.62
N ILE A 183 28.07 16.91 -7.52
CA ILE A 183 27.08 17.09 -8.60
C ILE A 183 26.00 18.07 -8.12
N PRO A 184 25.78 19.15 -8.88
CA PRO A 184 24.88 20.22 -8.45
C PRO A 184 23.47 19.72 -8.27
N GLY A 185 22.91 19.99 -7.08
CA GLY A 185 21.56 19.61 -6.68
C GLY A 185 21.37 18.14 -6.27
N LEU A 186 22.41 17.30 -6.37
CA LEU A 186 22.37 15.91 -5.93
C LEU A 186 23.23 15.70 -4.69
N THR A 187 24.54 15.90 -4.75
CA THR A 187 25.43 15.64 -3.61
C THR A 187 25.66 16.86 -2.73
N ASP A 188 25.52 18.07 -3.27
CA ASP A 188 25.75 19.32 -2.54
C ASP A 188 24.72 19.56 -1.42
N VAL A 189 23.45 19.29 -1.73
CA VAL A 189 22.34 19.59 -0.82
C VAL A 189 22.05 18.38 0.05
N SER A 190 21.91 18.60 1.35
CA SER A 190 21.46 17.59 2.31
C SER A 190 20.07 17.91 2.82
N ILE A 191 19.11 17.01 2.60
CA ILE A 191 17.73 17.18 3.07
C ILE A 191 17.57 16.46 4.42
N PRO A 192 17.36 17.18 5.54
CA PRO A 192 17.24 16.55 6.85
C PRO A 192 15.96 15.73 6.97
N ARG A 193 16.04 14.61 7.69
CA ARG A 193 14.88 13.75 7.96
C ARG A 193 13.88 14.44 8.88
N ARG A 194 12.74 14.84 8.31
CA ARG A 194 11.68 15.55 9.01
C ARG A 194 11.04 14.81 10.21
N LEU A 195 10.97 13.47 10.16
CA LEU A 195 10.23 12.68 11.14
C LEU A 195 11.16 11.81 11.99
N GLY A 196 11.13 12.05 13.29
CA GLY A 196 11.84 11.23 14.28
C GLY A 196 11.12 9.92 14.65
N PRO A 197 11.78 9.06 15.45
CA PRO A 197 11.21 7.80 15.90
C PRO A 197 9.99 7.99 16.83
N LYS A 198 8.89 7.29 16.54
CA LYS A 198 7.65 7.33 17.35
C LYS A 198 7.58 6.27 18.47
N ARG A 199 8.26 5.13 18.31
CA ARG A 199 8.18 3.99 19.23
C ARG A 199 9.21 4.16 20.35
N ALA A 200 8.83 3.92 21.61
CA ALA A 200 9.72 4.07 22.77
C ALA A 200 11.06 3.34 22.61
N SER A 201 11.05 2.11 22.10
CA SER A 201 12.28 1.33 21.85
C SER A 201 13.18 1.92 20.77
N LYS A 202 12.61 2.59 19.75
CA LYS A 202 13.40 3.25 18.69
C LYS A 202 14.01 4.56 19.19
N ILE A 203 13.31 5.28 20.06
CA ILE A 203 13.85 6.50 20.69
C ILE A 203 15.05 6.12 21.58
N ARG A 204 14.93 5.06 22.37
CA ARG A 204 16.05 4.55 23.20
C ARG A 204 17.28 4.19 22.37
N LYS A 205 17.10 3.52 21.23
CA LYS A 205 18.21 3.18 20.32
C LYS A 205 18.85 4.41 19.68
N LEU A 206 18.07 5.46 19.39
CA LEU A 206 18.60 6.66 18.74
C LEU A 206 19.52 7.45 19.68
N PHE A 207 19.14 7.56 20.96
CA PHE A 207 19.88 8.32 21.98
C PHE A 207 20.73 7.43 22.89
N ASN A 208 20.91 6.14 22.55
CA ASN A 208 21.63 5.15 23.37
C ASN A 208 21.20 5.10 24.85
N LEU A 209 19.90 5.29 25.11
CA LEU A 209 19.35 5.35 26.47
C LEU A 209 19.24 3.97 27.12
N SER A 210 19.39 3.96 28.44
CA SER A 210 19.12 2.81 29.28
C SER A 210 17.61 2.50 29.35
N LYS A 211 17.27 1.32 29.88
CA LYS A 211 15.86 0.93 30.08
C LYS A 211 15.17 1.73 31.18
N LYS A 212 15.94 2.25 32.14
CA LYS A 212 15.43 3.00 33.30
C LYS A 212 15.06 4.43 32.92
N ASP A 213 15.70 4.98 31.88
CA ASP A 213 15.56 6.38 31.50
C ASP A 213 14.18 6.72 30.95
N ASN A 214 13.74 7.95 31.24
CA ASN A 214 12.45 8.47 30.81
C ASN A 214 12.52 8.97 29.35
N VAL A 215 11.92 8.19 28.46
CA VAL A 215 11.91 8.45 27.00
C VAL A 215 11.13 9.72 26.63
N CYS A 216 10.25 10.23 27.50
CA CYS A 216 9.40 11.39 27.20
C CYS A 216 10.19 12.69 27.02
N GLN A 217 11.34 12.82 27.67
CA GLN A 217 12.18 14.01 27.60
C GLN A 217 12.96 14.07 26.27
N PHE A 218 13.35 12.92 25.75
CA PHE A 218 14.19 12.80 24.54
C PHE A 218 13.39 12.71 23.23
N VAL A 219 12.12 13.15 23.21
CA VAL A 219 11.32 13.10 21.99
C VAL A 219 11.67 14.27 21.08
N VAL A 220 12.18 13.97 19.88
CA VAL A 220 12.43 14.98 18.84
C VAL A 220 11.13 15.70 18.50
N ARG A 221 11.12 17.02 18.74
CA ARG A 221 10.00 17.91 18.43
C ARG A 221 10.23 18.54 17.07
N LYS A 222 9.17 18.69 16.30
CA LYS A 222 9.20 19.38 15.01
C LYS A 222 8.74 20.83 15.18
N PRO A 223 9.54 21.84 14.79
CA PRO A 223 9.03 23.20 14.67
C PRO A 223 7.95 23.24 13.57
N VAL A 224 6.84 23.90 13.89
CA VAL A 224 5.77 24.20 12.93
C VAL A 224 6.08 25.57 12.37
N PRO A 225 6.05 25.76 11.03
CA PRO A 225 6.26 27.08 10.46
C PRO A 225 5.30 28.09 11.08
N ALA A 226 5.82 29.26 11.46
CA ALA A 226 5.01 30.33 12.01
C ALA A 226 3.94 30.71 10.98
N LYS A 227 2.70 30.89 11.47
CA LYS A 227 1.65 31.54 10.69
C LYS A 227 1.61 32.98 11.15
N GLU A 228 1.38 33.92 10.23
CA GLU A 228 1.27 35.34 10.53
C GLU A 228 0.37 35.57 11.76
N GLY A 229 0.88 36.32 12.74
CA GLY A 229 0.20 36.63 14.00
C GLY A 229 0.15 35.50 15.04
N LYS A 230 0.80 34.35 14.83
CA LYS A 230 0.80 33.23 15.79
C LYS A 230 2.21 32.93 16.29
N LYS A 231 2.34 32.83 17.62
CA LYS A 231 3.57 32.39 18.30
C LYS A 231 4.09 31.08 17.72
N GLU A 232 5.42 30.95 17.68
CA GLU A 232 6.09 29.73 17.23
C GLU A 232 5.65 28.53 18.08
N ARG A 233 5.36 27.40 17.41
CA ARG A 233 4.90 26.17 18.07
C ARG A 233 5.72 25.00 17.62
N SER A 234 6.03 24.10 18.56
CA SER A 234 6.63 22.81 18.28
C SER A 234 5.63 21.68 18.51
N LYS A 235 5.63 20.69 17.62
CA LYS A 235 4.79 19.48 17.72
C LYS A 235 5.64 18.25 18.01
N ALA A 236 5.19 17.43 18.96
CA ALA A 236 5.82 16.15 19.27
C ALA A 236 4.91 14.98 18.89
N PRO A 237 5.45 13.85 18.42
CA PRO A 237 4.67 12.64 18.21
C PRO A 237 4.26 12.00 19.54
N LYS A 238 3.04 11.44 19.59
CA LYS A 238 2.63 10.57 20.71
C LYS A 238 3.48 9.31 20.72
N ILE A 239 4.21 9.09 21.82
CA ILE A 239 5.08 7.92 21.99
C ILE A 239 4.24 6.64 22.02
N GLN A 240 4.60 5.69 21.16
CA GLN A 240 3.95 4.38 21.13
C GLN A 240 4.74 3.38 21.98
N ARG A 241 4.01 2.46 22.63
CA ARG A 241 4.54 1.34 23.42
C ARG A 241 5.29 1.74 24.69
N LEU A 242 5.09 2.96 25.19
CA LEU A 242 5.53 3.35 26.53
C LEU A 242 4.79 2.52 27.60
N THR A 243 5.46 2.24 28.72
CA THR A 243 4.83 1.63 29.90
C THR A 243 4.24 2.76 30.75
N THR A 244 2.93 2.94 30.69
CA THR A 244 2.22 3.98 31.45
C THR A 244 1.53 3.38 32.69
N PRO A 245 1.23 4.18 33.72
CA PRO A 245 0.47 3.73 34.90
C PRO A 245 -0.85 3.05 34.52
N LEU A 246 -1.57 3.60 33.54
CA LEU A 246 -2.80 3.02 33.00
C LEU A 246 -2.58 1.61 32.41
N ARG A 247 -1.46 1.38 31.73
CA ARG A 247 -1.12 0.07 31.15
C ARG A 247 -0.81 -0.94 32.26
N LEU A 248 -0.13 -0.51 33.32
CA LEU A 248 0.12 -1.33 34.52
C LEU A 248 -1.18 -1.65 35.26
N GLN A 249 -2.08 -0.68 35.43
CA GLN A 249 -3.40 -0.87 36.03
C GLN A 249 -4.24 -1.88 35.24
N ARG A 250 -4.32 -1.75 33.91
CA ARG A 250 -5.01 -2.72 33.04
C ARG A 250 -4.41 -4.13 33.15
N ARG A 251 -3.09 -4.24 33.29
CA ARG A 251 -2.42 -5.53 33.53
C ARG A 251 -2.82 -6.11 34.89
N ARG A 252 -2.75 -5.33 35.98
CA ARG A 252 -3.18 -5.73 37.32
C ARG A 252 -4.64 -6.19 37.33
N ARG A 253 -5.55 -5.42 36.73
CA ARG A 253 -6.98 -5.77 36.58
C ARG A 253 -7.18 -7.10 35.87
N ARG A 254 -6.45 -7.36 34.76
CA ARG A 254 -6.54 -8.64 34.04
C ARG A 254 -6.13 -9.82 34.94
N HIS A 255 -5.04 -9.66 35.71
CA HIS A 255 -4.61 -10.71 36.64
C HIS A 255 -5.61 -10.90 37.78
N ALA A 256 -6.17 -9.82 38.33
CA ALA A 256 -7.21 -9.88 39.36
C ALA A 256 -8.46 -10.62 38.86
N LEU A 257 -8.97 -10.30 37.67
CA LEU A 257 -10.11 -11.01 37.06
C LEU A 257 -9.82 -12.49 36.84
N LYS A 258 -8.58 -12.86 36.47
CA LYS A 258 -8.19 -14.27 36.32
C LYS A 258 -8.24 -15.00 37.68
N ARG A 259 -7.77 -14.37 38.74
CA ARG A 259 -7.82 -14.91 40.11
C ARG A 259 -9.27 -15.06 40.59
N GLN A 260 -10.08 -14.01 40.42
CA GLN A 260 -11.50 -14.04 40.77
C GLN A 260 -12.24 -15.18 40.06
N ARG A 261 -12.03 -15.38 38.75
CA ARG A 261 -12.64 -16.52 38.03
C ARG A 261 -12.27 -17.89 38.61
N ILE A 262 -11.00 -18.05 39.02
CA ILE A 262 -10.54 -19.30 39.64
C ILE A 262 -11.22 -19.50 41.00
N GLU A 263 -11.31 -18.44 41.80
CA GLU A 263 -11.93 -18.45 43.11
C GLU A 263 -13.43 -18.72 43.02
N THR A 264 -14.15 -18.01 42.14
CA THR A 264 -15.57 -18.25 41.86
C THR A 264 -15.79 -19.70 41.43
N ARG A 265 -14.98 -20.22 40.49
CA ARG A 265 -15.08 -21.63 40.06
C ARG A 265 -14.89 -22.61 41.23
N ARG A 266 -13.90 -22.35 42.09
CA ARG A 266 -13.66 -23.18 43.29
C ARG A 266 -14.84 -23.14 44.24
N LYS A 267 -15.36 -21.94 44.55
CA LYS A 267 -16.55 -21.76 45.40
C LYS A 267 -17.77 -22.47 44.83
N THR A 268 -18.06 -22.30 43.54
CA THR A 268 -19.19 -22.99 42.88
C THR A 268 -19.02 -24.51 42.89
N GLN A 269 -17.79 -25.01 42.78
CA GLN A 269 -17.51 -26.45 42.86
C GLN A 269 -17.73 -26.99 44.28
N GLU A 270 -17.28 -26.25 45.30
CA GLU A 270 -17.49 -26.59 46.71
C GLU A 270 -18.98 -26.54 47.08
N GLU A 271 -19.72 -25.53 46.62
CA GLU A 271 -21.17 -25.40 46.80
C GLU A 271 -21.93 -26.55 46.14
N TYR A 272 -21.59 -26.86 44.88
CA TYR A 272 -22.20 -27.99 44.16
C TYR A 272 -21.88 -29.34 44.83
N ALA A 273 -20.65 -29.53 45.31
CA ALA A 273 -20.27 -30.74 46.04
C ALA A 273 -21.06 -30.91 47.35
N LYS A 274 -21.28 -29.82 48.09
CA LYS A 274 -22.12 -29.81 49.31
C LYS A 274 -23.57 -30.19 48.98
N LEU A 275 -24.15 -29.56 47.95
CA LEU A 275 -25.52 -29.86 47.50
C LEU A 275 -25.66 -31.33 47.10
N LEU A 276 -24.68 -31.85 46.36
CA LEU A 276 -24.67 -33.24 45.90
C LEU A 276 -24.56 -34.23 47.08
N ALA A 277 -23.74 -33.92 48.09
CA ALA A 277 -23.66 -34.71 49.31
C ALA A 277 -24.99 -34.75 50.08
N GLN A 278 -25.67 -33.60 50.21
CA GLN A 278 -27.00 -33.52 50.82
C GLN A 278 -28.04 -34.36 50.06
N ARG A 279 -28.10 -34.24 48.74
CA ARG A 279 -29.02 -35.03 47.89
C ARG A 279 -28.73 -36.53 47.95
N ARG A 280 -27.46 -36.95 47.98
CA ARG A 280 -27.07 -38.35 48.16
C ARG A 280 -27.48 -38.90 49.52
N LYS A 281 -27.39 -38.09 50.58
CA LYS A 281 -27.85 -38.46 51.93
C LYS A 281 -29.37 -38.63 51.95
N GLN A 282 -30.13 -37.65 51.47
CA GLN A 282 -31.60 -37.74 51.36
C GLN A 282 -32.05 -38.99 50.58
N ALA A 283 -31.48 -39.23 49.40
CA ALA A 283 -31.83 -40.42 48.61
C ALA A 283 -31.47 -41.76 49.31
N ARG A 284 -30.41 -41.77 50.13
CA ARG A 284 -30.05 -42.93 50.95
C ARG A 284 -31.06 -43.13 52.09
N ASP A 285 -31.44 -42.05 52.75
CA ASP A 285 -32.40 -42.07 53.85
C ASP A 285 -33.80 -42.50 53.35
N GLU A 286 -34.28 -41.94 52.22
CA GLU A 286 -35.52 -42.35 51.54
C GLU A 286 -35.49 -43.83 51.12
N ARG A 287 -34.37 -44.31 50.58
CA ARG A 287 -34.22 -45.73 50.22
C ARG A 287 -34.26 -46.63 51.47
N ALA A 288 -33.65 -46.20 52.57
CA ALA A 288 -33.67 -46.92 53.84
C ALA A 288 -35.08 -46.96 54.43
N GLU A 289 -35.82 -45.85 54.40
CA GLU A 289 -37.21 -45.75 54.83
C GLU A 289 -38.13 -46.63 53.98
N ARG A 290 -38.00 -46.60 52.65
CA ARG A 290 -38.74 -47.49 51.75
C ARG A 290 -38.45 -48.96 52.00
N LYS A 291 -37.22 -49.31 52.40
CA LYS A 291 -36.87 -50.68 52.81
C LYS A 291 -37.53 -51.05 54.13
N ARG A 292 -37.55 -50.12 55.11
CA ARG A 292 -38.23 -50.30 56.41
C ARG A 292 -39.73 -50.49 56.25
N SER A 293 -40.40 -49.64 55.46
CA SER A 293 -41.84 -49.78 55.20
C SER A 293 -42.17 -51.08 54.48
N ARG A 294 -41.36 -51.49 53.49
CA ARG A 294 -41.51 -52.80 52.83
C ARG A 294 -41.31 -53.98 53.80
N SER A 295 -40.34 -53.90 54.71
CA SER A 295 -40.17 -54.95 55.73
C SER A 295 -41.30 -54.98 56.74
N HIS A 296 -41.89 -53.83 57.07
CA HIS A 296 -43.06 -53.73 57.96
C HIS A 296 -44.29 -54.38 57.31
N SER A 297 -44.58 -54.01 56.06
CA SER A 297 -45.73 -54.58 55.33
C SER A 297 -45.59 -56.10 55.10
N LEU A 298 -44.38 -56.59 54.82
CA LEU A 298 -44.10 -58.04 54.73
C LEU A 298 -44.28 -58.77 56.08
N ARG A 299 -44.02 -58.09 57.20
CA ARG A 299 -44.21 -58.65 58.54
C ARG A 299 -45.70 -58.69 58.91
N GLU A 300 -46.44 -57.65 58.58
CA GLU A 300 -47.90 -57.59 58.74
C GLU A 300 -48.61 -58.64 57.88
N SER A 301 -48.20 -58.82 56.62
CA SER A 301 -48.79 -59.83 55.74
C SER A 301 -48.54 -61.25 56.24
N LYS A 302 -47.33 -61.56 56.76
CA LYS A 302 -47.04 -62.86 57.39
C LYS A 302 -47.85 -63.07 58.67
N GLY A 303 -47.97 -62.04 59.50
CA GLY A 303 -48.80 -62.11 60.72
C GLY A 303 -50.30 -62.27 60.43
N GLN A 304 -50.79 -61.85 59.26
CA GLN A 304 -52.15 -62.13 58.81
C GLN A 304 -52.32 -63.55 58.27
N THR A 305 -51.37 -64.06 57.48
CA THR A 305 -51.43 -65.45 56.98
C THR A 305 -51.39 -66.48 58.11
N ASP A 306 -50.59 -66.22 59.15
CA ASP A 306 -50.49 -67.10 60.33
C ASP A 306 -51.80 -67.10 61.16
N LYS A 307 -52.54 -65.98 61.17
CA LYS A 307 -53.86 -65.86 61.83
C LYS A 307 -55.01 -66.49 61.05
N SER A 308 -54.91 -66.59 59.72
CA SER A 308 -55.90 -67.27 58.88
C SER A 308 -55.69 -68.78 58.74
N ALA A 309 -54.56 -69.31 59.23
CA ALA A 309 -54.22 -70.73 59.22
C ALA A 309 -54.44 -71.43 60.58
N SER A 310 -55.00 -70.72 61.56
CA SER A 310 -55.43 -71.24 62.87
C SER A 310 -56.94 -71.36 62.94
#